data_AF-A0A7J4EJB7-F1
#
_entry.id   AF-A0A7J4EJB7-F1
#
_cell.length_a   1.000
_cell.length_b   1.000
_cell.length_c   1.000
_cell.angle_alpha   90.00
_cell.angle_beta   90.00
_cell.angle_gamma   90.00
#
_symmetry.space_group_name_H-M   'P 1'
#
loop_
_entity.id
_entity.type
_entity.pdbx_description
1 polymer ?
#
loop_
_entity_poly.entity_id
_entity_poly.type
_entity_poly.pdbx_seq_one_letter_code
_entity_poly.pdbx_strand_id
1 'polypeptide(L)'
;MFYIRARPNIDLGKRSLSRNNLLFGLMQRMVLVEKVGSGIVRMKNAMKEYGLDGPHFDINNNWFTIIFDSNKKIIRDYGNQPFCSTKTSE
;
A
#
# COMPACT_ATOMS: atom_id res chain seq x y z
N MET A 1 6.03 5.53 -12.19
CA MET A 1 6.61 6.10 -10.95
C MET A 1 5.66 7.18 -10.44
N PHE A 2 4.95 6.93 -9.35
CA PHE A 2 3.99 7.88 -8.78
C PHE A 2 4.66 8.57 -7.58
N TYR A 3 4.97 9.85 -7.72
CA TYR A 3 5.61 10.63 -6.65
C TYR A 3 4.54 11.23 -5.74
N ILE A 4 4.46 10.75 -4.51
CA ILE A 4 3.61 11.34 -3.48
C ILE A 4 4.47 12.30 -2.67
N ARG A 5 4.05 13.56 -2.55
CA ARG A 5 4.77 14.55 -1.73
C ARG A 5 4.78 14.09 -0.27
N ALA A 6 5.98 13.85 0.27
CA ALA A 6 6.17 13.39 1.64
C ALA A 6 5.94 14.52 2.66
N ARG A 7 5.47 14.12 3.84
CA ARG A 7 5.62 14.86 5.09
C ARG A 7 6.81 14.25 5.86
N PRO A 8 7.44 14.99 6.80
CA PRO A 8 8.61 14.51 7.53
C PRO A 8 8.41 13.12 8.14
N ASN A 9 9.49 12.34 8.17
CA ASN A 9 9.56 10.91 8.43
C ASN A 9 8.75 10.43 9.67
N ILE A 10 8.62 11.27 10.70
CA ILE A 10 7.98 10.93 11.99
C ILE A 10 6.46 10.63 11.89
N ASP A 11 5.77 11.16 10.88
CA ASP A 11 4.30 11.14 10.77
C ASP A 11 3.77 10.11 9.75
N LEU A 12 4.65 9.53 8.93
CA LEU A 12 4.23 8.64 7.85
C LEU A 12 3.56 7.37 8.43
N GLY A 13 2.33 7.10 7.99
CA GLY A 13 1.53 5.96 8.45
C GLY A 13 0.85 6.14 9.81
N LYS A 14 1.15 7.22 10.55
CA LYS A 14 0.43 7.57 11.79
C LYS A 14 -0.76 8.48 11.54
N ARG A 15 -0.65 9.38 10.56
CA ARG A 15 -1.73 10.33 10.18
C ARG A 15 -1.99 10.25 8.68
N SER A 16 -3.27 10.27 8.30
CA SER A 16 -3.70 10.32 6.90
C SER A 16 -4.25 11.71 6.60
N LEU A 17 -3.53 12.48 5.78
CA LEU A 17 -3.97 13.81 5.31
C LEU A 17 -4.03 13.79 3.79
N SER A 18 -5.22 13.97 3.23
CA SER A 18 -5.41 14.02 1.78
C SER A 18 -4.81 15.30 1.19
N ARG A 19 -4.06 15.16 0.08
CA ARG A 19 -3.60 16.31 -0.73
C ARG A 19 -4.73 16.97 -1.52
N ASN A 20 -5.76 16.18 -1.85
CA ASN A 20 -6.97 16.63 -2.53
C ASN A 20 -8.19 16.12 -1.76
N ASN A 21 -8.89 17.03 -1.09
CA ASN A 21 -10.05 16.70 -0.25
C ASN A 21 -11.27 16.27 -1.07
N LEU A 22 -11.44 16.76 -2.31
CA LEU A 22 -12.54 16.38 -3.17
C LEU A 22 -12.40 14.91 -3.61
N LEU A 23 -11.21 14.53 -4.07
CA LEU A 23 -10.93 13.16 -4.47
C LEU A 23 -11.06 12.20 -3.28
N PHE A 24 -10.53 12.59 -2.12
CA PHE A 24 -10.68 11.82 -0.89
C PHE A 24 -12.16 11.66 -0.49
N GLY A 25 -12.94 12.74 -0.52
CA GLY A 25 -14.37 12.70 -0.19
C GLY A 25 -15.20 11.87 -1.18
N LEU A 26 -14.79 11.80 -2.45
CA LEU A 26 -15.40 10.90 -3.43
C LEU A 26 -15.05 9.43 -3.12
N MET A 27 -13.77 9.13 -2.92
CA MET A 27 -13.30 7.79 -2.60
C MET A 27 -13.87 7.26 -1.27
N GLN A 28 -14.05 8.12 -0.28
CA GLN A 28 -14.67 7.76 0.99
C GLN A 28 -16.16 7.42 0.82
N ARG A 29 -16.88 8.13 -0.05
CA ARG A 29 -18.30 7.83 -0.35
C ARG A 29 -18.46 6.52 -1.13
N MET A 30 -17.51 6.19 -1.99
CA MET A 30 -17.47 4.91 -2.70
C MET A 30 -16.87 3.76 -1.86
N VAL A 31 -16.58 4.00 -0.57
CA VAL A 31 -16.04 2.99 0.36
C VAL A 31 -14.70 2.39 -0.12
N LEU A 32 -13.89 3.17 -0.83
CA LEU A 32 -12.59 2.74 -1.38
C LEU A 32 -11.39 3.12 -0.50
N VAL A 33 -11.57 4.06 0.42
CA VAL A 33 -10.48 4.60 1.25
C VAL A 33 -10.88 4.62 2.72
N GLU A 34 -9.95 4.22 3.57
CA GLU A 34 -10.12 4.20 5.02
C GLU A 34 -9.65 5.51 5.67
N LYS A 35 -10.28 5.88 6.79
CA LYS A 35 -10.02 7.15 7.50
C LYS A 35 -8.67 7.19 8.22
N VAL A 36 -8.05 6.03 8.46
CA VAL A 36 -6.77 5.89 9.16
C VAL A 36 -5.76 5.37 8.13
N GLY A 37 -4.47 5.70 8.24
CA GLY A 37 -3.40 5.27 7.33
C GLY A 37 -3.12 3.75 7.27
N SER A 38 -4.13 2.92 7.51
CA SER A 38 -4.15 1.45 7.49
C SER A 38 -3.76 0.86 6.12
N GLY A 39 -3.83 1.63 5.04
CA GLY A 39 -3.36 1.20 3.72
C GLY A 39 -1.89 0.72 3.74
N ILE A 40 -1.03 1.36 4.54
CA ILE A 40 0.37 0.94 4.70
C ILE A 40 0.46 -0.41 5.42
N VAL A 41 -0.37 -0.63 6.43
CA VAL A 41 -0.40 -1.89 7.18
C VAL A 41 -0.94 -3.03 6.31
N ARG A 42 -2.03 -2.78 5.57
CA ARG A 42 -2.58 -3.77 4.62
C ARG A 42 -1.57 -4.17 3.57
N MET A 43 -0.84 -3.20 3.03
CA MET A 43 0.19 -3.46 2.03
C MET A 43 1.31 -4.35 2.60
N LYS A 44 1.77 -4.09 3.84
CA LYS A 44 2.73 -4.95 4.54
C LYS A 44 2.19 -6.37 4.77
N ASN A 45 0.93 -6.48 5.19
CA ASN A 45 0.30 -7.78 5.46
C ASN A 45 0.12 -8.59 4.17
N ALA A 46 -0.36 -7.97 3.10
CA ALA A 46 -0.51 -8.61 1.80
C ALA A 46 0.82 -9.16 1.28
N MET A 47 1.91 -8.38 1.34
CA MET A 47 3.22 -8.88 0.91
C MET A 47 3.71 -10.05 1.76
N LYS A 48 3.45 -10.02 3.08
CA LYS A 48 3.76 -11.13 3.98
C LYS A 48 2.96 -12.39 3.66
N GLU A 49 1.68 -12.27 3.30
CA GLU A 49 0.84 -13.40 2.89
C GLU A 49 1.38 -14.10 1.63
N TYR A 50 1.96 -13.33 0.71
CA TYR A 50 2.61 -13.86 -0.49
C TYR A 50 4.08 -14.27 -0.30
N GLY A 51 4.61 -14.24 0.94
CA GLY A 51 6.00 -14.60 1.24
C GLY A 51 7.05 -13.64 0.67
N LEU A 52 6.64 -12.43 0.28
CA LEU A 52 7.51 -11.37 -0.19
C LEU A 52 8.10 -10.60 1.00
N ASP A 53 9.27 -10.02 0.81
CA ASP A 53 9.79 -9.03 1.77
C ASP A 53 8.89 -7.79 1.72
N GLY A 54 8.61 -7.20 2.88
CA GLY A 54 7.68 -6.06 2.98
C GLY A 54 8.14 -4.86 2.14
N PRO A 55 7.22 -3.92 1.84
CA PRO A 55 7.52 -2.78 0.98
C PRO A 55 8.59 -1.89 1.61
N HIS A 56 9.57 -1.46 0.81
CA HIS A 56 10.56 -0.50 1.23
C HIS A 56 10.04 0.93 1.03
N PHE A 57 10.35 1.79 1.98
CA PHE A 57 9.85 3.16 2.06
C PHE A 57 11.03 4.11 2.03
N ASP A 58 11.29 4.69 0.86
CA ASP A 58 12.27 5.75 0.72
C ASP A 58 11.59 7.11 0.92
N ILE A 59 11.97 7.80 2.00
CA ILE A 59 11.40 9.07 2.42
C ILE A 59 12.48 10.13 2.29
N ASN A 60 12.44 10.85 1.18
CA ASN A 60 13.23 12.06 0.97
C ASN A 60 12.49 13.28 1.55
N ASN A 61 13.17 14.41 1.73
CA ASN A 61 12.59 15.63 2.32
C ASN A 61 11.29 16.09 1.63
N ASN A 62 11.12 15.82 0.35
CA ASN A 62 9.98 16.28 -0.44
C ASN A 62 9.09 15.14 -0.98
N TRP A 63 9.61 13.92 -1.05
CA TRP A 63 8.98 12.83 -1.80
C TRP A 63 9.05 11.54 -1.03
N PHE A 64 7.97 10.80 -1.14
CA PHE A 64 7.83 9.48 -0.58
C PHE A 64 7.69 8.50 -1.74
N THR A 65 8.53 7.49 -1.71
CA THR A 65 8.58 6.43 -2.72
C THR A 65 8.39 5.09 -2.03
N ILE A 66 7.49 4.29 -2.59
CA ILE A 66 7.28 2.91 -2.17
C ILE A 66 7.93 2.02 -3.22
N ILE A 67 8.84 1.15 -2.78
CA ILE A 67 9.55 0.20 -3.62
C ILE A 67 9.06 -1.20 -3.26
N PHE A 68 8.63 -1.94 -4.29
CA PHE A 68 8.19 -3.32 -4.18
C PHE A 68 9.22 -4.21 -4.87
N ASP A 69 9.98 -4.95 -4.09
CA ASP A 69 10.92 -5.91 -4.63
C ASP A 69 10.16 -7.19 -4.98
N SER A 70 9.99 -7.43 -6.28
CA SER A 70 9.42 -8.68 -6.80
C SER A 70 10.42 -9.84 -6.81
N ASN A 71 11.64 -9.62 -6.30
CA ASN A 71 12.77 -10.48 -6.57
C ASN A 71 13.09 -11.39 -5.38
N LYS A 72 12.49 -12.58 -5.37
CA LYS A 72 13.14 -13.77 -4.80
C LYS A 72 13.21 -14.87 -5.85
N LYS A 73 14.43 -15.28 -6.19
CA LYS A 73 14.71 -16.65 -6.65
C LYS A 73 14.37 -17.59 -5.49
N ILE A 74 13.12 -18.00 -5.38
CA ILE A 74 12.74 -19.18 -4.60
C ILE A 74 12.06 -20.14 -5.56
N ILE A 75 12.79 -21.19 -5.91
CA ILE A 75 12.22 -22.41 -6.49
C ILE A 75 11.30 -22.99 -5.42
N ARG A 76 9.99 -22.73 -5.49
CA ARG A 76 8.97 -23.54 -4.82
C ARG A 76 7.74 -23.59 -5.71
N ASP A 77 7.33 -24.81 -6.04
CA ASP A 77 6.04 -25.15 -6.63
C ASP A 77 4.92 -24.40 -5.89
N TYR A 78 4.42 -23.31 -6.45
CA TYR A 78 3.12 -22.78 -6.06
C TYR A 78 2.10 -23.35 -7.03
N GLY A 79 1.66 -24.57 -6.72
CA GLY A 79 0.42 -25.09 -7.27
C GLY A 79 -0.71 -24.10 -7.00
N ASN A 80 -1.35 -23.65 -8.08
CA ASN A 80 -2.72 -23.12 -8.13
C ASN A 80 -3.15 -22.25 -6.93
N GLN A 81 -2.55 -21.07 -6.77
CA GLN A 81 -3.22 -19.99 -6.03
C GLN A 81 -3.76 -18.97 -7.04
N PRO A 82 -5.09 -18.75 -7.09
CA PRO A 82 -5.66 -17.81 -8.04
C PRO A 82 -5.17 -16.40 -7.75
N PHE A 83 -4.53 -15.79 -8.75
CA PHE A 83 -4.18 -14.38 -8.75
C PHE A 83 -5.45 -13.55 -8.58
N CYS A 84 -5.56 -12.89 -7.43
CA CYS A 84 -6.67 -12.01 -7.05
C CYS A 84 -8.06 -12.69 -7.12
N SER A 85 -8.46 -13.38 -6.05
CA SER A 85 -9.90 -13.53 -5.81
C SER A 85 -10.43 -12.15 -5.40
N THR A 86 -11.02 -11.41 -6.33
CA THR A 86 -11.96 -10.35 -5.96
C THR A 86 -13.04 -11.01 -5.11
N LYS A 87 -12.91 -10.90 -3.78
CA LYS A 87 -14.04 -11.15 -2.89
C LYS A 87 -14.99 -9.98 -3.11
N THR A 88 -15.80 -10.09 -4.16
CA THR A 88 -17.07 -9.39 -4.23
C THR A 88 -17.90 -9.99 -3.08
N SER A 89 -17.85 -9.33 -1.93
CA SER A 89 -18.83 -9.55 -0.88
C SER A 89 -20.17 -9.03 -1.41
N GLU A 90 -21.12 -9.95 -1.54
CA GLU A 90 -22.55 -9.70 -1.78
C GLU A 90 -23.13 -8.64 -0.83
#